data_AF-A0A0P1ALA9-F1
#
_entry.id   AF-A0A0P1ALA9-F1
#
_cell.length_a   1.000
_cell.length_b   1.000
_cell.length_c   1.000
_cell.angle_alpha   90.00
_cell.angle_beta   90.00
_cell.angle_gamma   90.00
#
_symmetry.space_group_name_H-M   'P 1'
#
loop_
_entity.id
_entity.type
_entity.pdbx_description
1 polymer ?
#
loop_
_entity_poly.entity_id
_entity_poly.type
_entity_poly.pdbx_seq_one_letter_code
_entity_poly.pdbx_strand_id
1 'polypeptide(L)'
;MNKRVVSDEKLPKKWIDEIQEFTKIGFPIKSWQEHQFQHVHLPAIKTYREHYGHLIVPQKFQVPFDGKEAERWPRATRGLKLGNAVSKLRIQGVKTIQLENDPTKPRRNISKTLPPIPKHWVEELEALGFVWRILDTKWYDMFLPGLRKYKELNGNLHVPQLFIIPKHKDDPRWSKELEGYRLGRHVQMIREGKYALQVQECQEELQALGFSYRVQEKVWWGWILPSLHVFKAEYRHCDVGQKFIIPSRDPWPREAWGFKLGQTIRNIRQGAYEVEVQSSLKELEELEFVWNARDRVEKMVRRIVVPALSTFRQLYGNHAVVGTDFIVPEGDLNWPEQTRGFRLGLWITRVRSQKIKLTPTLRKELDKVGFVWRSNDQRWNDILLPSFQAYAALHDGTCASMNTRFIVPPEPPYPQAAWGVNLGGALWHIRNGDSYVNCQEKAQILRQLGVLSNSTERSE
;
A
#
# COMPACT_ATOMS: atom_id res chain seq x y z
N MET A 1 3.27 23.51 42.59
CA MET A 1 3.44 24.86 43.14
C MET A 1 4.88 25.31 42.99
N ASN A 2 4.99 26.57 42.56
CA ASN A 2 6.12 27.45 42.28
C ASN A 2 7.52 27.19 42.89
N LYS A 3 8.50 27.49 42.00
CA LYS A 3 9.75 28.25 42.20
C LYS A 3 10.74 27.74 43.25
N ARG A 4 11.98 27.49 42.80
CA ARG A 4 13.18 28.17 43.34
C ARG A 4 14.40 27.93 42.45
N VAL A 5 15.02 29.05 42.12
CA VAL A 5 16.42 29.27 41.79
C VAL A 5 17.29 28.19 42.44
N VAL A 6 18.00 27.38 41.65
CA VAL A 6 19.04 26.49 42.19
C VAL A 6 20.34 27.28 42.10
N SER A 7 20.64 27.90 43.24
CA SER A 7 21.96 28.23 43.75
C SER A 7 22.95 27.08 43.58
N ASP A 8 24.24 27.34 43.77
CA ASP A 8 25.39 26.40 43.73
C ASP A 8 25.28 25.11 44.59
N GLU A 9 24.11 24.76 45.11
CA GLU A 9 23.86 23.61 45.96
C GLU A 9 23.07 22.53 45.22
N LYS A 10 23.79 21.59 44.59
CA LYS A 10 23.50 20.14 44.58
C LYS A 10 24.43 19.41 43.60
N LEU A 11 25.73 19.50 43.83
CA LEU A 11 26.65 18.43 43.47
C LEU A 11 26.60 17.38 44.61
N PRO A 12 26.71 16.07 44.32
CA PRO A 12 26.84 15.06 45.36
C PRO A 12 27.98 15.44 46.32
N LYS A 13 27.78 15.31 47.64
CA LYS A 13 28.75 15.79 48.66
C LYS A 13 30.18 15.34 48.38
N LYS A 14 30.35 14.07 47.97
CA LYS A 14 31.60 13.48 47.50
C LYS A 14 32.29 14.25 46.36
N TRP A 15 31.53 14.74 45.38
CA TRP A 15 32.06 15.53 44.27
C TRP A 15 32.46 16.95 44.70
N ILE A 16 31.76 17.54 45.66
CA ILE A 16 32.14 18.85 46.22
C ILE A 16 33.44 18.72 47.01
N ASP A 17 33.56 17.66 47.81
CA ASP A 17 34.76 17.37 48.60
C ASP A 17 35.97 17.10 47.69
N GLU A 18 35.81 16.29 46.63
CA GLU A 18 36.85 16.04 45.62
C GLU A 18 37.26 17.34 44.89
N ILE A 19 36.30 18.16 44.45
CA ILE A 19 36.57 19.46 43.78
C ILE A 19 37.32 20.41 44.73
N GLN A 20 36.99 20.42 46.02
CA GLN A 20 37.67 21.24 47.02
C GLN A 20 39.09 20.74 47.33
N GLU A 21 39.32 19.43 47.35
CA GLU A 21 40.67 18.84 47.46
C GLU A 21 41.55 19.20 46.26
N PHE A 22 41.03 19.06 45.04
CA PHE A 22 41.73 19.46 43.82
C PHE A 22 42.04 20.97 43.80
N THR A 23 41.11 21.80 44.27
CA THR A 23 41.34 23.26 44.35
C THR A 23 42.39 23.60 45.44
N LYS A 24 42.43 22.86 46.56
CA LYS A 24 43.44 23.03 47.64
C LYS A 24 44.85 22.67 47.22
N ILE A 25 45.03 21.68 46.34
CA ILE A 25 46.36 21.34 45.77
C ILE A 25 46.75 22.24 44.59
N GLY A 26 46.00 23.30 44.32
CA GLY A 26 46.25 24.23 43.22
C GLY A 26 45.90 23.67 41.83
N PHE A 27 45.12 22.59 41.75
CA PHE A 27 44.73 21.98 40.47
C PHE A 27 43.63 22.82 39.80
N PRO A 28 43.89 23.42 38.64
CA PRO A 28 43.03 24.48 38.12
C PRO A 28 41.92 23.91 37.23
N ILE A 29 40.84 23.41 37.86
CA ILE A 29 39.73 22.68 37.21
C ILE A 29 39.07 23.44 36.03
N LYS A 30 38.88 24.76 36.14
CA LYS A 30 38.35 25.59 35.03
C LYS A 30 39.35 25.73 33.88
N SER A 31 40.63 25.90 34.21
CA SER A 31 41.69 25.94 33.20
C SER A 31 41.95 24.58 32.57
N TRP A 32 41.58 23.48 33.24
CA TRP A 32 41.77 22.13 32.71
C TRP A 32 40.89 21.87 31.49
N GLN A 33 39.64 22.34 31.49
CA GLN A 33 38.76 22.22 30.31
C GLN A 33 39.30 23.04 29.14
N GLU A 34 39.78 24.26 29.41
CA GLU A 34 40.47 25.10 28.43
C GLU A 34 41.74 24.42 27.91
N HIS A 35 42.57 23.91 28.80
CA HIS A 35 43.79 23.20 28.46
C HIS A 35 43.51 21.94 27.63
N GLN A 36 42.48 21.16 27.98
CA GLN A 36 42.04 20.01 27.19
C GLN A 36 41.54 20.43 25.81
N PHE A 37 40.78 21.50 25.70
CA PHE A 37 40.35 22.01 24.40
C PHE A 37 41.54 22.47 23.55
N GLN A 38 42.39 23.35 24.09
CA GLN A 38 43.50 23.98 23.38
C GLN A 38 44.64 23.03 23.03
N HIS A 39 44.97 22.08 23.91
CA HIS A 39 46.14 21.20 23.73
C HIS A 39 45.80 19.78 23.29
N VAL A 40 44.52 19.37 23.36
CA VAL A 40 44.11 18.01 22.97
C VAL A 40 43.06 18.02 21.86
N HIS A 41 41.91 18.66 22.06
CA HIS A 41 40.82 18.61 21.06
C HIS A 41 41.13 19.43 19.81
N LEU A 42 41.53 20.69 19.95
CA LEU A 42 41.80 21.59 18.83
C LEU A 42 42.96 21.10 17.95
N PRO A 43 44.13 20.67 18.50
CA PRO A 43 45.20 20.12 17.68
C PRO A 43 44.81 18.84 16.97
N ALA A 44 44.03 17.95 17.61
CA ALA A 44 43.52 16.75 16.97
C ALA A 44 42.55 17.08 15.83
N ILE A 45 41.68 18.07 15.99
CA ILE A 45 40.74 18.52 14.95
C ILE A 45 41.50 19.13 13.76
N LYS A 46 42.52 19.96 14.02
CA LYS A 46 43.40 20.54 12.98
C LYS A 46 44.13 19.45 12.20
N THR A 47 44.76 18.52 12.91
CA THR A 47 45.48 17.38 12.30
C THR A 47 44.53 16.49 11.48
N TYR A 48 43.31 16.27 11.97
CA TYR A 48 42.28 15.55 11.20
C TYR A 48 41.93 16.28 9.89
N ARG A 49 41.72 17.60 9.95
CA ARG A 49 41.46 18.41 8.75
C ARG A 49 42.59 18.34 7.74
N GLU A 50 43.83 18.44 8.20
CA GLU A 50 45.02 18.38 7.34
C GLU A 50 45.14 17.02 6.63
N HIS A 51 44.80 15.91 7.31
CA HIS A 51 44.87 14.58 6.73
C HIS A 51 43.71 14.23 5.79
N TYR A 52 42.48 14.64 6.13
CA TYR A 52 41.27 14.18 5.45
C TYR A 52 40.61 15.28 4.59
N GLY A 53 41.10 16.51 4.64
CA GLY A 53 40.55 17.66 3.89
C GLY A 53 39.20 18.17 4.39
N HIS A 54 38.58 17.49 5.36
CA HIS A 54 37.25 17.82 5.90
C HIS A 54 37.18 17.59 7.42
N LEU A 55 36.16 18.16 8.08
CA LEU A 55 35.95 18.04 9.54
C LEU A 55 34.83 17.06 9.94
N ILE A 56 34.47 16.14 9.05
CA ILE A 56 33.45 15.12 9.27
C ILE A 56 34.06 13.91 9.98
N VAL A 57 34.34 14.04 11.28
CA VAL A 57 34.93 12.94 12.06
C VAL A 57 33.88 11.85 12.37
N PRO A 58 34.10 10.58 11.97
CA PRO A 58 33.21 9.46 12.31
C PRO A 58 33.12 9.25 13.82
N GLN A 59 31.95 8.94 14.36
CA GLN A 59 31.75 8.80 15.81
C GLN A 59 32.70 7.77 16.46
N LYS A 60 33.01 6.68 15.75
CA LYS A 60 33.91 5.62 16.22
C LYS A 60 35.40 5.93 16.01
N PHE A 61 35.75 7.06 15.38
CA PHE A 61 37.12 7.40 15.08
C PHE A 61 37.93 7.64 16.36
N GLN A 62 39.08 6.97 16.44
CA GLN A 62 40.05 7.10 17.52
C GLN A 62 41.41 7.42 16.90
N VAL A 63 42.11 8.38 17.48
CA VAL A 63 43.47 8.73 17.05
C VAL A 63 44.39 7.53 17.32
N PRO A 64 45.20 7.09 16.33
CA PRO A 64 46.14 6.00 16.51
C PRO A 64 47.04 6.22 17.73
N PHE A 65 47.22 5.18 18.54
CA PHE A 65 48.03 5.26 19.77
C PHE A 65 49.52 5.05 19.47
N ASP A 66 49.82 4.08 18.61
CA ASP A 66 51.16 3.65 18.23
C ASP A 66 51.28 3.43 16.70
N GLY A 67 52.50 3.19 16.24
CA GLY A 67 52.83 2.96 14.83
C GLY A 67 53.08 4.24 14.00
N LYS A 68 53.42 4.03 12.72
CA LYS A 68 53.79 5.10 11.77
C LYS A 68 52.67 6.13 11.54
N GLU A 69 51.41 5.72 11.72
CA GLU A 69 50.27 6.63 11.62
C GLU A 69 50.17 7.54 12.85
N ALA A 70 50.52 7.07 14.06
CA ALA A 70 50.49 7.87 15.29
C ALA A 70 51.56 8.96 15.34
N GLU A 71 52.65 8.82 14.58
CA GLU A 71 53.71 9.84 14.45
C GLU A 71 53.21 11.13 13.80
N ARG A 72 52.17 11.03 12.97
CA ARG A 72 51.55 12.17 12.28
C ARG A 72 50.61 12.97 13.20
N TRP A 73 50.31 12.45 14.39
CA TRP A 73 49.45 13.09 15.37
C TRP A 73 50.26 13.66 16.53
N PRO A 74 49.89 14.86 17.05
CA PRO A 74 50.52 15.40 18.24
C PRO A 74 50.43 14.41 19.40
N ARG A 75 51.52 14.24 20.15
CA ARG A 75 51.64 13.21 21.20
C ARG A 75 50.48 13.24 22.21
N ALA A 76 50.02 14.44 22.57
CA ALA A 76 48.91 14.64 23.50
C ALA A 76 47.55 14.14 22.98
N THR A 77 47.42 13.86 21.68
CA THR A 77 46.16 13.45 21.03
C THR A 77 46.08 11.95 20.79
N ARG A 78 47.18 11.21 20.97
CA ARG A 78 47.26 9.77 20.69
C ARG A 78 46.31 8.97 21.57
N GLY A 79 45.55 8.05 20.97
CA GLY A 79 44.53 7.25 21.65
C GLY A 79 43.23 7.99 21.97
N LEU A 80 43.10 9.29 21.65
CA LEU A 80 41.88 10.06 21.87
C LEU A 80 40.72 9.52 21.03
N LYS A 81 39.55 9.30 21.65
CA LYS A 81 38.28 9.01 20.95
C LYS A 81 37.72 10.28 20.31
N LEU A 82 38.43 10.81 19.32
CA LEU A 82 38.16 12.11 18.68
C LEU A 82 36.74 12.18 18.11
N GLY A 83 36.22 11.11 17.54
CA GLY A 83 34.83 11.05 17.04
C GLY A 83 33.78 11.36 18.10
N ASN A 84 33.96 10.83 19.31
CA ASN A 84 33.07 11.10 20.43
C ASN A 84 33.26 12.52 20.98
N ALA A 85 34.51 13.01 21.05
CA ALA A 85 34.80 14.37 21.51
C ALA A 85 34.16 15.41 20.57
N VAL A 86 34.33 15.25 19.26
CA VAL A 86 33.73 16.10 18.23
C VAL A 86 32.20 16.03 18.27
N SER A 87 31.61 14.85 18.47
CA SER A 87 30.16 14.72 18.63
C SER A 87 29.62 15.48 19.84
N LYS A 88 30.37 15.52 20.95
CA LYS A 88 30.01 16.31 22.13
C LYS A 88 30.15 17.81 21.84
N LEU A 89 31.26 18.25 21.26
CA LEU A 89 31.48 19.64 20.88
C LEU A 89 30.35 20.17 19.99
N ARG A 90 29.89 19.38 19.02
CA ARG A 90 28.74 19.72 18.17
C ARG A 90 27.46 19.99 18.97
N ILE A 91 27.13 19.12 19.91
CA ILE A 91 25.95 19.28 20.78
C ILE A 91 26.10 20.53 21.66
N GLN A 92 27.29 20.78 22.20
CA GLN A 92 27.53 21.90 23.11
C GLN A 92 27.57 23.25 22.37
N GLY A 93 28.19 23.31 21.18
CA GLY A 93 28.28 24.54 20.38
C GLY A 93 26.93 24.96 19.78
N VAL A 94 26.10 24.01 19.33
CA VAL A 94 24.73 24.32 18.89
C VAL A 94 23.92 24.96 20.03
N LYS A 95 24.13 24.53 21.29
CA LYS A 95 23.49 25.19 22.45
C LYS A 95 24.00 26.62 22.63
N THR A 96 25.30 26.86 22.51
CA THR A 96 25.89 28.21 22.59
C THR A 96 25.32 29.13 21.51
N ILE A 97 25.30 28.68 20.25
CA ILE A 97 24.76 29.44 19.10
C ILE A 97 23.26 29.75 19.28
N GLN A 98 22.47 28.80 19.82
CA GLN A 98 21.04 29.03 20.07
C GLN A 98 20.78 30.03 21.20
N LEU A 99 21.62 30.03 22.25
CA LEU A 99 21.51 30.98 23.36
C LEU A 99 21.81 32.43 22.93
N GLU A 100 22.69 32.63 21.94
CA GLU A 100 22.94 33.96 21.39
C GLU A 100 21.78 34.47 20.54
N ASN A 101 21.16 33.58 19.74
CA ASN A 101 20.12 33.97 18.79
C ASN A 101 18.73 34.22 19.41
N ASP A 102 18.41 33.62 20.56
CA ASP A 102 17.12 33.81 21.24
C ASP A 102 17.26 33.66 22.77
N PRO A 103 17.62 34.75 23.48
CA PRO A 103 17.85 34.71 24.92
C PRO A 103 16.56 34.48 25.74
N THR A 104 15.38 34.51 25.10
CA THR A 104 14.07 34.48 25.77
C THR A 104 13.42 33.09 25.79
N LYS A 105 13.89 32.14 24.98
CA LYS A 105 13.30 30.78 24.93
C LYS A 105 13.64 29.97 26.19
N PRO A 106 12.63 29.39 26.87
CA PRO A 106 12.86 28.54 28.03
C PRO A 106 13.61 27.26 27.62
N ARG A 107 14.44 26.75 28.55
CA ARG A 107 15.21 25.48 28.49
C ARG A 107 14.32 24.26 28.18
N ARG A 108 13.76 24.14 26.97
CA ARG A 108 12.89 23.02 26.59
C ARG A 108 13.66 21.99 25.76
N ASN A 109 13.82 20.82 26.37
CA ASN A 109 14.04 19.51 25.76
C ASN A 109 15.21 19.36 24.76
N ILE A 110 16.38 19.90 25.08
CA ILE A 110 17.64 19.45 24.47
C ILE A 110 18.40 18.70 25.55
N SER A 111 18.66 17.41 25.34
CA SER A 111 19.34 16.45 26.24
C SER A 111 19.97 17.08 27.49
N LYS A 112 19.43 16.74 28.67
CA LYS A 112 19.77 17.26 30.01
C LYS A 112 21.25 17.12 30.42
N THR A 113 22.13 16.57 29.57
CA THR A 113 23.40 15.95 30.01
C THR A 113 24.69 16.74 29.75
N LEU A 114 24.73 17.73 28.84
CA LEU A 114 25.97 18.45 28.51
C LEU A 114 25.82 19.99 28.53
N PRO A 115 26.73 20.75 29.18
CA PRO A 115 26.70 22.22 29.24
C PRO A 115 27.16 22.87 27.91
N PRO A 116 26.76 24.12 27.60
CA PRO A 116 27.28 24.86 26.44
C PRO A 116 28.78 25.12 26.57
N ILE A 117 29.47 25.26 25.43
CA ILE A 117 30.90 25.64 25.38
C ILE A 117 31.06 27.16 25.34
N PRO A 118 32.21 27.70 25.78
CA PRO A 118 32.52 29.13 25.65
C PRO A 118 32.43 29.63 24.20
N LYS A 119 32.11 30.91 24.04
CA LYS A 119 31.94 31.56 22.73
C LYS A 119 33.23 31.54 21.90
N HIS A 120 34.37 31.83 22.52
CA HIS A 120 35.66 31.87 21.81
C HIS A 120 36.02 30.50 21.22
N TRP A 121 35.61 29.39 21.84
CA TRP A 121 35.78 28.05 21.25
C TRP A 121 34.92 27.84 20.01
N VAL A 122 33.72 28.42 19.97
CA VAL A 122 32.84 28.36 18.79
C VAL A 122 33.50 29.11 17.64
N GLU A 123 33.97 30.33 17.88
CA GLU A 123 34.65 31.17 16.88
C GLU A 123 35.93 30.49 16.35
N GLU A 124 36.74 29.88 17.22
CA GLU A 124 37.94 29.13 16.83
C GLU A 124 37.60 27.91 15.95
N LEU A 125 36.51 27.20 16.25
CA LEU A 125 36.05 26.06 15.45
C LEU A 125 35.45 26.52 14.12
N GLU A 126 34.71 27.62 14.09
CA GLU A 126 34.16 28.21 12.86
C GLU A 126 35.26 28.70 11.92
N ALA A 127 36.31 29.32 12.45
CA ALA A 127 37.50 29.69 11.68
C ALA A 127 38.19 28.47 11.02
N LEU A 128 38.02 27.27 11.59
CA LEU A 128 38.49 26.02 11.02
C LEU A 128 37.53 25.39 10.00
N GLY A 129 36.34 25.96 9.78
CA GLY A 129 35.30 25.40 8.93
C GLY A 129 34.56 24.23 9.59
N PHE A 130 34.45 24.24 10.93
CA PHE A 130 33.85 23.15 11.68
C PHE A 130 32.34 23.04 11.45
N VAL A 131 31.90 21.89 10.96
CA VAL A 131 30.49 21.62 10.70
C VAL A 131 29.76 21.25 12.01
N TRP A 132 28.94 22.18 12.51
CA TRP A 132 28.16 22.03 13.74
C TRP A 132 27.03 20.99 13.62
N ARG A 133 26.44 20.82 12.43
CA ARG A 133 25.35 19.88 12.17
C ARG A 133 25.76 18.86 11.10
N ILE A 134 26.23 17.69 11.55
CA ILE A 134 26.65 16.57 10.66
C ILE A 134 25.52 16.11 9.73
N LEU A 135 24.27 16.26 10.15
CA LEU A 135 23.10 15.87 9.35
C LEU A 135 23.07 16.55 7.97
N ASP A 136 23.77 17.68 7.83
CA ASP A 136 23.93 18.41 6.58
C ASP A 136 24.81 17.64 5.58
N THR A 137 25.81 16.87 6.03
CA THR A 137 26.68 16.09 5.11
C THR A 137 25.93 14.99 4.36
N LYS A 138 25.02 14.25 5.01
CA LYS A 138 24.16 13.29 4.29
C LYS A 138 23.14 13.97 3.38
N TRP A 139 22.79 15.21 3.68
CA TRP A 139 21.86 16.00 2.87
C TRP A 139 22.55 16.54 1.61
N TYR A 140 23.67 17.25 1.79
CA TYR A 140 24.39 17.94 0.72
C TYR A 140 25.35 17.03 -0.06
N ASP A 141 25.94 16.01 0.56
CA ASP A 141 26.93 15.15 -0.10
C ASP A 141 26.30 13.89 -0.71
N MET A 142 25.16 13.43 -0.16
CA MET A 142 24.52 12.18 -0.59
C MET A 142 23.13 12.41 -1.18
N PHE A 143 22.23 13.06 -0.43
CA PHE A 143 20.84 13.19 -0.83
C PHE A 143 20.65 14.10 -2.04
N LEU A 144 21.07 15.36 -1.98
CA LEU A 144 20.90 16.31 -3.08
C LEU A 144 21.63 15.85 -4.36
N PRO A 145 22.90 15.42 -4.33
CA PRO A 145 23.57 14.90 -5.52
C PRO A 145 22.88 13.66 -6.07
N GLY A 146 22.47 12.74 -5.21
CA GLY A 146 21.71 11.55 -5.61
C GLY A 146 20.35 11.89 -6.22
N LEU A 147 19.65 12.87 -5.67
CA LEU A 147 18.35 13.33 -6.14
C LEU A 147 18.45 14.04 -7.50
N ARG A 148 19.46 14.91 -7.68
CA ARG A 148 19.76 15.57 -8.96
C ARG A 148 20.08 14.54 -10.05
N LYS A 149 20.95 13.57 -9.74
CA LYS A 149 21.32 12.52 -10.70
C LYS A 149 20.15 11.60 -11.03
N TYR A 150 19.30 11.26 -10.05
CA TYR A 150 18.06 10.52 -10.30
C TYR A 150 17.16 11.26 -11.29
N LYS A 151 16.97 12.59 -11.10
CA LYS A 151 16.17 13.41 -12.02
C LYS A 151 16.74 13.39 -13.44
N GLU A 152 18.05 13.51 -13.57
CA GLU A 152 18.76 13.48 -14.86
C GLU A 152 18.53 12.13 -15.59
N LEU A 153 18.62 11.01 -14.88
CA LEU A 153 18.51 9.67 -15.46
C LEU A 153 17.06 9.24 -15.75
N ASN A 154 16.11 9.65 -14.92
CA ASN A 154 14.73 9.18 -14.96
C ASN A 154 13.74 10.23 -15.50
N GLY A 155 14.17 11.48 -15.67
CA GLY A 155 13.33 12.61 -16.08
C GLY A 155 12.33 13.08 -15.01
N ASN A 156 12.31 12.47 -13.83
CA ASN A 156 11.39 12.79 -12.73
C ASN A 156 12.00 12.48 -11.35
N LEU A 157 11.34 12.95 -10.28
CA LEU A 157 11.75 12.75 -8.88
C LEU A 157 10.89 11.71 -8.14
N HIS A 158 10.26 10.79 -8.88
CA HIS A 158 9.49 9.69 -8.30
C HIS A 158 10.42 8.55 -7.91
N VAL A 159 11.19 8.75 -6.85
CA VAL A 159 12.11 7.73 -6.32
C VAL A 159 11.31 6.65 -5.57
N PRO A 160 11.36 5.37 -5.98
CA PRO A 160 10.71 4.27 -5.25
C PRO A 160 11.24 4.17 -3.83
N GLN A 161 10.39 3.84 -2.86
CA GLN A 161 10.77 3.77 -1.44
C GLN A 161 11.98 2.87 -1.17
N LEU A 162 12.08 1.74 -1.89
CA LEU A 162 13.17 0.77 -1.75
C LEU A 162 14.34 1.03 -2.69
N PHE A 163 14.35 2.14 -3.44
CA PHE A 163 15.43 2.45 -4.35
C PHE A 163 16.74 2.70 -3.59
N ILE A 164 17.76 1.95 -4.00
CA ILE A 164 19.13 2.04 -3.53
C ILE A 164 19.98 2.37 -4.75
N ILE A 165 20.86 3.37 -4.62
CA ILE A 165 21.78 3.74 -5.69
C ILE A 165 22.67 2.51 -5.99
N PRO A 166 22.71 2.04 -7.25
CA PRO A 166 23.46 0.85 -7.64
C PRO A 166 24.96 1.05 -7.42
N LYS A 167 25.70 -0.05 -7.42
CA LYS A 167 27.16 0.02 -7.34
C LYS A 167 27.71 0.68 -8.59
N HIS A 168 28.79 1.46 -8.46
CA HIS A 168 29.39 2.13 -9.62
C HIS A 168 29.85 1.12 -10.68
N LYS A 169 30.25 -0.08 -10.25
CA LYS A 169 30.58 -1.20 -11.14
C LYS A 169 29.38 -1.69 -11.97
N ASP A 170 28.17 -1.64 -11.40
CA ASP A 170 26.94 -2.13 -12.04
C ASP A 170 26.29 -1.04 -12.91
N ASP A 171 26.38 0.23 -12.49
CA ASP A 171 25.93 1.39 -13.26
C ASP A 171 26.92 2.57 -13.12
N PRO A 172 27.84 2.74 -14.08
CA PRO A 172 28.88 3.79 -14.04
C PRO A 172 28.34 5.22 -14.08
N ARG A 173 27.04 5.42 -14.36
CA ARG A 173 26.42 6.75 -14.39
C ARG A 173 26.25 7.35 -12.99
N TRP A 174 26.27 6.52 -11.94
CA TRP A 174 26.26 6.96 -10.55
C TRP A 174 27.67 7.15 -10.03
N SER A 175 27.92 8.18 -9.22
CA SER A 175 29.26 8.37 -8.65
C SER A 175 29.57 7.30 -7.59
N LYS A 176 30.86 7.00 -7.39
CA LYS A 176 31.31 5.96 -6.45
C LYS A 176 30.95 6.30 -4.99
N GLU A 177 30.86 7.59 -4.69
CA GLU A 177 30.53 8.12 -3.37
C GLU A 177 29.07 7.85 -2.99
N LEU A 178 28.18 7.70 -3.97
CA LEU A 178 26.75 7.48 -3.78
C LEU A 178 26.33 6.02 -3.73
N GLU A 179 27.26 5.09 -4.01
CA GLU A 179 26.99 3.65 -4.08
C GLU A 179 26.32 3.12 -2.80
N GLY A 180 25.24 2.36 -2.98
CA GLY A 180 24.53 1.71 -1.87
C GLY A 180 23.66 2.67 -1.03
N TYR A 181 23.59 3.95 -1.41
CA TYR A 181 22.77 4.91 -0.68
C TYR A 181 21.28 4.68 -0.90
N ARG A 182 20.50 4.59 0.19
CA ARG A 182 19.05 4.35 0.17
C ARG A 182 18.28 5.64 -0.12
N LEU A 183 18.46 6.21 -1.31
CA LEU A 183 17.84 7.47 -1.72
C LEU A 183 16.31 7.42 -1.56
N GLY A 184 15.67 6.31 -1.92
CA GLY A 184 14.22 6.14 -1.79
C GLY A 184 13.69 6.27 -0.36
N ARG A 185 14.43 5.71 0.60
CA ARG A 185 14.08 5.80 2.03
C ARG A 185 14.22 7.24 2.54
N HIS A 186 15.23 7.97 2.07
CA HIS A 186 15.43 9.37 2.47
C HIS A 186 14.33 10.28 1.93
N VAL A 187 13.97 10.14 0.65
CA VAL A 187 12.83 10.84 0.04
C VAL A 187 11.55 10.60 0.85
N GLN A 188 11.31 9.35 1.27
CA GLN A 188 10.15 9.03 2.10
C GLN A 188 10.20 9.71 3.48
N MET A 189 11.36 9.75 4.14
CA MET A 189 11.51 10.44 5.43
C MET A 189 11.22 11.93 5.32
N ILE A 190 11.61 12.58 4.22
CA ILE A 190 11.30 13.99 3.97
C ILE A 190 9.79 14.20 3.81
N ARG A 191 9.11 13.30 3.08
CA ARG A 191 7.64 13.34 2.93
C ARG A 191 6.90 13.05 4.25
N GLU A 192 7.49 12.28 5.15
CA GLU A 192 7.00 12.07 6.53
C GLU A 192 7.22 13.30 7.44
N GLY A 193 7.78 14.40 6.93
CA GLY A 193 8.04 15.62 7.69
C GLY A 193 9.34 15.59 8.51
N LYS A 194 10.20 14.58 8.32
CA LYS A 194 11.57 14.60 8.86
C LYS A 194 12.41 15.58 8.03
N TYR A 195 13.51 16.07 8.60
CA TYR A 195 14.41 17.04 7.94
C TYR A 195 13.77 18.42 7.67
N ALA A 196 12.79 18.84 8.48
CA ALA A 196 12.05 20.08 8.29
C ALA A 196 12.95 21.34 8.14
N LEU A 197 14.05 21.41 8.89
CA LEU A 197 15.00 22.53 8.81
C LEU A 197 15.75 22.55 7.47
N GLN A 198 16.27 21.40 7.01
CA GLN A 198 16.96 21.30 5.72
C GLN A 198 16.02 21.52 4.53
N VAL A 199 14.76 21.05 4.65
CA VAL A 199 13.71 21.31 3.66
C VAL A 199 13.42 22.80 3.54
N GLN A 200 13.39 23.51 4.67
CA GLN A 200 13.20 24.96 4.68
C GLN A 200 14.40 25.69 4.09
N GLU A 201 15.63 25.30 4.47
CA GLU A 201 16.87 25.91 3.96
C GLU A 201 17.06 25.69 2.45
N CYS A 202 16.71 24.51 1.92
CA CYS A 202 16.83 24.18 0.50
C CYS A 202 15.50 24.25 -0.27
N GLN A 203 14.52 25.00 0.23
CA GLN A 203 13.16 25.02 -0.34
C GLN A 203 13.18 25.44 -1.81
N GLU A 204 13.92 26.50 -2.15
CA GLU A 204 14.03 27.03 -3.52
C GLU A 204 14.68 26.02 -4.47
N GLU A 205 15.74 25.34 -4.01
CA GLU A 205 16.42 24.32 -4.81
C GLU A 205 15.50 23.11 -5.05
N LEU A 206 14.83 22.62 -4.00
CA LEU A 206 13.87 21.52 -4.11
C LEU A 206 12.71 21.89 -5.03
N GLN A 207 12.23 23.14 -4.99
CA GLN A 207 11.21 23.65 -5.89
C GLN A 207 11.70 23.73 -7.34
N ALA A 208 12.91 24.24 -7.59
CA ALA A 208 13.53 24.29 -8.91
C ALA A 208 13.77 22.88 -9.49
N LEU A 209 14.13 21.92 -8.63
CA LEU A 209 14.21 20.51 -8.99
C LEU A 209 12.83 19.89 -9.25
N GLY A 210 11.73 20.53 -8.87
CA GLY A 210 10.38 19.99 -8.99
C GLY A 210 10.07 18.90 -7.96
N PHE A 211 10.75 18.93 -6.81
CA PHE A 211 10.55 18.00 -5.72
C PHE A 211 9.20 18.28 -5.05
N SER A 212 8.24 17.38 -5.26
CA SER A 212 6.94 17.52 -4.61
C SER A 212 6.93 16.81 -3.26
N TYR A 213 6.56 17.56 -2.22
CA TYR A 213 6.30 17.05 -0.87
C TYR A 213 5.03 16.19 -0.83
N ARG A 214 4.14 16.38 -1.82
CA ARG A 214 2.91 15.62 -2.07
C ARG A 214 2.90 15.13 -3.52
N VAL A 215 3.79 14.21 -3.87
CA VAL A 215 3.85 13.64 -5.24
C VAL A 215 2.51 13.04 -5.66
N GLN A 216 1.70 12.57 -4.70
CA GLN A 216 0.38 12.04 -4.97
C GLN A 216 -0.56 13.06 -5.63
N GLU A 217 -0.56 14.32 -5.21
CA GLU A 217 -1.50 15.33 -5.68
C GLU A 217 -1.28 15.67 -7.17
N LYS A 218 -0.03 15.96 -7.57
CA LYS A 218 0.28 16.25 -8.98
C LYS A 218 0.00 15.06 -9.89
N VAL A 219 0.35 13.85 -9.45
CA VAL A 219 0.11 12.62 -10.23
C VAL A 219 -1.39 12.32 -10.30
N TRP A 220 -2.14 12.57 -9.24
CA TRP A 220 -3.59 12.38 -9.21
C TRP A 220 -4.29 13.29 -10.21
N TRP A 221 -4.11 14.60 -10.07
CA TRP A 221 -4.80 15.60 -10.88
C TRP A 221 -4.28 15.70 -12.31
N GLY A 222 -2.99 15.48 -12.53
CA GLY A 222 -2.40 15.57 -13.86
C GLY A 222 -2.56 14.29 -14.68
N TRP A 223 -2.43 13.11 -14.04
CA TRP A 223 -2.26 11.86 -14.76
C TRP A 223 -3.39 10.88 -14.48
N ILE A 224 -3.61 10.51 -13.21
CA ILE A 224 -4.52 9.41 -12.86
C ILE A 224 -5.96 9.77 -13.22
N LEU A 225 -6.48 10.86 -12.68
CA LEU A 225 -7.88 11.23 -12.82
C LEU A 225 -8.24 11.61 -14.27
N PRO A 226 -7.46 12.43 -15.00
CA PRO A 226 -7.73 12.67 -16.42
C PRO A 226 -7.64 11.38 -17.27
N SER A 227 -6.70 10.49 -16.95
CA SER A 227 -6.59 9.22 -17.67
C SER A 227 -7.75 8.27 -17.38
N LEU A 228 -8.38 8.34 -16.20
CA LEU A 228 -9.61 7.59 -15.92
C LEU A 228 -10.80 8.10 -16.74
N HIS A 229 -10.90 9.42 -16.96
CA HIS A 229 -11.90 9.99 -17.88
C HIS A 229 -11.70 9.48 -19.31
N VAL A 230 -10.46 9.55 -19.82
CA VAL A 230 -10.12 9.03 -21.15
C VAL A 230 -10.40 7.53 -21.24
N PHE A 231 -10.00 6.75 -20.22
CA PHE A 231 -10.25 5.32 -20.18
C PHE A 231 -11.75 5.01 -20.22
N LYS A 232 -12.58 5.73 -19.44
CA LYS A 232 -14.03 5.57 -19.45
C LYS A 232 -14.64 5.92 -20.80
N ALA A 233 -14.17 6.99 -21.46
CA ALA A 233 -14.63 7.38 -22.79
C ALA A 233 -14.29 6.32 -23.85
N GLU A 234 -13.06 5.78 -23.84
CA GLU A 234 -12.59 4.83 -24.84
C GLU A 234 -13.14 3.41 -24.64
N TYR A 235 -13.23 2.95 -23.38
CA TYR A 235 -13.62 1.57 -23.06
C TYR A 235 -15.05 1.43 -22.50
N ARG A 236 -15.77 2.55 -22.31
CA ARG A 236 -17.14 2.62 -21.74
C ARG A 236 -17.29 2.02 -20.32
N HIS A 237 -16.17 1.74 -19.66
CA HIS A 237 -16.11 1.22 -18.29
C HIS A 237 -14.87 1.76 -17.57
N CYS A 238 -14.90 1.83 -16.24
CA CYS A 238 -13.79 2.32 -15.42
C CYS A 238 -13.12 1.18 -14.63
N ASP A 239 -12.95 0.04 -15.30
CA ASP A 239 -12.26 -1.14 -14.76
C ASP A 239 -10.90 -1.34 -15.43
N VAL A 240 -9.89 -0.65 -14.89
CA VAL A 240 -8.54 -0.68 -15.45
C VAL A 240 -7.85 -1.99 -15.05
N GLY A 241 -7.40 -2.76 -16.05
CA GLY A 241 -6.65 -3.99 -15.85
C GLY A 241 -5.24 -3.72 -15.31
N GLN A 242 -4.70 -4.60 -14.45
CA GLN A 242 -3.43 -4.35 -13.75
C GLN A 242 -2.25 -4.06 -14.68
N LYS A 243 -2.18 -4.71 -15.84
CA LYS A 243 -1.09 -4.55 -16.82
C LYS A 243 -1.28 -3.36 -17.76
N PHE A 244 -2.36 -2.58 -17.60
CA PHE A 244 -2.65 -1.47 -18.48
C PHE A 244 -1.61 -0.35 -18.33
N ILE A 245 -1.08 0.07 -19.47
CA ILE A 245 -0.12 1.16 -19.62
C ILE A 245 -0.77 2.18 -20.54
N ILE A 246 -0.68 3.46 -20.17
CA ILE A 246 -1.25 4.55 -20.95
C ILE A 246 -0.55 4.61 -22.32
N PRO A 247 -1.30 4.52 -23.44
CA PRO A 247 -0.76 4.65 -24.79
C PRO A 247 -0.16 6.05 -25.03
N SER A 248 0.92 6.11 -25.82
CA SER A 248 1.52 7.36 -26.27
C SER A 248 0.79 7.99 -27.46
N ARG A 249 -0.51 8.23 -27.31
CA ARG A 249 -1.35 8.86 -28.34
C ARG A 249 -2.45 9.71 -27.72
N ASP A 250 -2.94 10.67 -28.48
CA ASP A 250 -4.16 11.38 -28.12
C ASP A 250 -5.36 10.39 -28.07
N PRO A 251 -6.35 10.59 -27.16
CA PRO A 251 -6.54 11.75 -26.27
C PRO A 251 -5.89 11.59 -24.88
N TRP A 252 -4.96 10.66 -24.68
CA TRP A 252 -4.34 10.44 -23.38
C TRP A 252 -3.42 11.60 -22.97
N PRO A 253 -3.39 12.01 -21.68
CA PRO A 253 -2.52 13.08 -21.23
C PRO A 253 -1.06 12.80 -21.56
N ARG A 254 -0.39 13.73 -22.25
CA ARG A 254 0.99 13.53 -22.76
C ARG A 254 1.98 13.18 -21.67
N GLU A 255 1.84 13.83 -20.52
CA GLU A 255 2.71 13.59 -19.35
C GLU A 255 2.49 12.20 -18.73
N ALA A 256 1.33 11.57 -18.99
CA ALA A 256 0.97 10.27 -18.48
C ALA A 256 1.31 9.13 -19.46
N TRP A 257 1.87 9.42 -20.64
CA TRP A 257 2.25 8.40 -21.62
C TRP A 257 3.26 7.39 -21.05
N GLY A 258 3.01 6.10 -21.24
CA GLY A 258 3.83 5.03 -20.68
C GLY A 258 3.62 4.80 -19.17
N PHE A 259 2.75 5.57 -18.51
CA PHE A 259 2.43 5.38 -17.10
C PHE A 259 1.64 4.09 -16.88
N LYS A 260 2.04 3.30 -15.89
CA LYS A 260 1.42 2.01 -15.52
C LYS A 260 0.14 2.21 -14.73
N LEU A 261 -0.86 2.88 -15.34
CA LEU A 261 -2.13 3.24 -14.70
C LEU A 261 -2.80 2.02 -14.04
N GLY A 262 -2.79 0.85 -14.68
CA GLY A 262 -3.37 -0.37 -14.12
C GLY A 262 -2.79 -0.79 -12.77
N GLN A 263 -1.46 -0.70 -12.63
CA GLN A 263 -0.78 -1.03 -11.39
C GLN A 263 -1.06 0.03 -10.30
N THR A 264 -1.16 1.30 -10.70
CA THR A 264 -1.52 2.41 -9.81
C THR A 264 -2.95 2.25 -9.27
N ILE A 265 -3.91 1.94 -10.14
CA ILE A 265 -5.30 1.67 -9.74
C ILE A 265 -5.39 0.48 -8.77
N ARG A 266 -4.60 -0.58 -8.98
CA ARG A 266 -4.52 -1.69 -8.01
C ARG A 266 -4.07 -1.21 -6.63
N ASN A 267 -3.09 -0.33 -6.57
CA ASN A 267 -2.59 0.21 -5.31
C ASN A 267 -3.61 1.18 -4.66
N ILE A 268 -4.35 1.97 -5.45
CA ILE A 268 -5.46 2.81 -4.97
C ILE A 268 -6.54 1.96 -4.30
N ARG A 269 -6.92 0.85 -4.93
CA ARG A 269 -7.85 -0.14 -4.36
C ARG A 269 -7.32 -0.80 -3.07
N GLN A 270 -6.03 -0.69 -2.79
CA GLN A 270 -5.37 -1.18 -1.57
C GLN A 270 -5.14 -0.07 -0.52
N GLY A 271 -5.71 1.14 -0.74
CA GLY A 271 -5.63 2.26 0.21
C GLY A 271 -4.55 3.31 -0.11
N ALA A 272 -3.92 3.27 -1.29
CA ALA A 272 -3.09 4.38 -1.73
C ALA A 272 -3.95 5.59 -2.17
N TYR A 273 -3.40 6.81 -2.07
CA TYR A 273 -4.08 8.06 -2.48
C TYR A 273 -5.38 8.35 -1.71
N GLU A 274 -5.45 7.98 -0.42
CA GLU A 274 -6.68 8.10 0.38
C GLU A 274 -7.22 9.54 0.42
N VAL A 275 -6.36 10.54 0.58
CA VAL A 275 -6.77 11.96 0.65
C VAL A 275 -7.37 12.44 -0.67
N GLU A 276 -6.72 12.10 -1.79
CA GLU A 276 -7.18 12.48 -3.13
C GLU A 276 -8.45 11.70 -3.52
N VAL A 277 -8.52 10.42 -3.19
CA VAL A 277 -9.72 9.59 -3.35
C VAL A 277 -10.90 10.22 -2.63
N GLN A 278 -10.74 10.60 -1.36
CA GLN A 278 -11.81 11.22 -0.57
C GLN A 278 -12.29 12.53 -1.19
N SER A 279 -11.35 13.32 -1.74
CA SER A 279 -11.63 14.61 -2.36
C SER A 279 -12.31 14.48 -3.73
N SER A 280 -12.05 13.40 -4.46
CA SER A 280 -12.64 13.08 -5.77
C SER A 280 -13.75 12.02 -5.71
N LEU A 281 -14.32 11.70 -4.53
CA LEU A 281 -15.29 10.60 -4.38
C LEU A 281 -16.48 10.73 -5.35
N LYS A 282 -17.08 11.92 -5.42
CA LYS A 282 -18.21 12.21 -6.31
C LYS A 282 -17.87 11.98 -7.79
N GLU A 283 -16.68 12.42 -8.20
CA GLU A 283 -16.21 12.28 -9.58
C GLU A 283 -15.88 10.82 -9.91
N LEU A 284 -15.33 10.06 -8.96
CA LEU A 284 -15.11 8.63 -9.10
C LEU A 284 -16.43 7.85 -9.16
N GLU A 285 -17.48 8.31 -8.44
CA GLU A 285 -18.83 7.77 -8.54
C GLU A 285 -19.43 8.03 -9.93
N GLU A 286 -19.32 9.24 -10.46
CA GLU A 286 -19.76 9.63 -11.81
C GLU A 286 -19.03 8.84 -12.91
N LEU A 287 -17.74 8.57 -12.73
CA LEU A 287 -16.94 7.70 -13.61
C LEU A 287 -17.34 6.21 -13.50
N GLU A 288 -18.18 5.86 -12.53
CA GLU A 288 -18.50 4.50 -12.13
C GLU A 288 -17.25 3.69 -11.79
N PHE A 289 -16.26 4.30 -11.12
CA PHE A 289 -15.02 3.64 -10.75
C PHE A 289 -15.27 2.32 -10.02
N VAL A 290 -14.51 1.28 -10.38
CA VAL A 290 -14.68 -0.07 -9.84
C VAL A 290 -13.68 -0.26 -8.72
N TRP A 291 -14.14 -0.27 -7.47
CA TRP A 291 -13.28 -0.41 -6.28
C TRP A 291 -12.83 -1.84 -6.05
N ASN A 292 -13.73 -2.80 -6.26
CA ASN A 292 -13.40 -4.20 -6.05
C ASN A 292 -14.03 -5.10 -7.13
N ALA A 293 -13.58 -6.36 -7.19
CA ALA A 293 -14.08 -7.33 -8.16
C ALA A 293 -15.57 -7.66 -7.97
N ARG A 294 -16.14 -7.47 -6.77
CA ARG A 294 -17.57 -7.66 -6.51
C ARG A 294 -18.38 -6.54 -7.16
N ASP A 295 -17.96 -5.29 -7.01
CA ASP A 295 -18.61 -4.12 -7.65
C ASP A 295 -18.58 -4.24 -9.17
N ARG A 296 -17.49 -4.79 -9.73
CA ARG A 296 -17.39 -5.08 -11.16
C ARG A 296 -18.49 -6.02 -11.62
N VAL A 297 -18.68 -7.11 -10.88
CA VAL A 297 -19.70 -8.12 -11.17
C VAL A 297 -21.08 -7.53 -10.99
N GLU A 298 -21.32 -6.77 -9.93
CA GLU A 298 -22.58 -6.07 -9.69
C GLU A 298 -22.96 -5.13 -10.84
N LYS A 299 -22.07 -4.20 -11.20
CA LYS A 299 -22.32 -3.25 -12.29
C LYS A 299 -22.50 -3.95 -13.63
N MET A 300 -21.69 -4.97 -13.92
CA MET A 300 -21.85 -5.81 -15.12
C MET A 300 -23.21 -6.50 -15.16
N VAL A 301 -23.64 -7.09 -14.05
CA VAL A 301 -24.92 -7.79 -13.95
C VAL A 301 -26.07 -6.83 -14.24
N ARG A 302 -26.12 -5.70 -13.53
CA ARG A 302 -27.22 -4.73 -13.66
C ARG A 302 -27.24 -4.03 -15.01
N ARG A 303 -26.07 -3.65 -15.56
CA ARG A 303 -25.97 -2.82 -16.77
C ARG A 303 -26.00 -3.62 -18.07
N ILE A 304 -25.48 -4.84 -18.05
CA ILE A 304 -25.28 -5.63 -19.27
C ILE A 304 -26.10 -6.92 -19.21
N VAL A 305 -25.90 -7.74 -18.18
CA VAL A 305 -26.49 -9.09 -18.14
C VAL A 305 -28.01 -9.05 -18.00
N VAL A 306 -28.53 -8.24 -17.09
CA VAL A 306 -29.98 -8.11 -16.84
C VAL A 306 -30.71 -7.59 -18.09
N PRO A 307 -30.31 -6.47 -18.72
CA PRO A 307 -30.93 -6.01 -19.95
C PRO A 307 -30.79 -7.03 -21.10
N ALA A 308 -29.62 -7.64 -21.28
CA ALA A 308 -29.40 -8.63 -22.33
C ALA A 308 -30.30 -9.87 -22.14
N LEU A 309 -30.44 -10.37 -20.90
CA LEU A 309 -31.33 -11.49 -20.62
C LEU A 309 -32.80 -11.12 -20.83
N SER A 310 -33.22 -9.93 -20.39
CA SER A 310 -34.59 -9.45 -20.61
C SER A 310 -34.92 -9.38 -22.11
N THR A 311 -34.04 -8.81 -22.93
CA THR A 311 -34.20 -8.77 -24.39
C THR A 311 -34.17 -10.17 -25.00
N PHE A 312 -33.24 -11.04 -24.58
CA PHE A 312 -33.19 -12.42 -25.05
C PHE A 312 -34.52 -13.15 -24.79
N ARG A 313 -35.10 -12.96 -23.60
CA ARG A 313 -36.40 -13.55 -23.23
C ARG A 313 -37.55 -13.00 -24.05
N GLN A 314 -37.56 -11.71 -24.33
CA GLN A 314 -38.58 -11.09 -25.20
C GLN A 314 -38.51 -11.64 -26.62
N LEU A 315 -37.31 -11.85 -27.17
CA LEU A 315 -37.12 -12.29 -28.56
C LEU A 315 -37.29 -13.80 -28.76
N TYR A 316 -36.78 -14.61 -27.83
CA TYR A 316 -36.73 -16.08 -27.98
C TYR A 316 -37.70 -16.82 -27.05
N GLY A 317 -38.40 -16.11 -26.17
CA GLY A 317 -39.38 -16.66 -25.23
C GLY A 317 -38.80 -17.12 -23.89
N ASN A 318 -39.71 -17.34 -22.93
CA ASN A 318 -39.37 -17.68 -21.54
C ASN A 318 -38.70 -19.05 -21.36
N HIS A 319 -38.81 -19.94 -22.34
CA HIS A 319 -38.24 -21.30 -22.28
C HIS A 319 -36.90 -21.43 -23.02
N ALA A 320 -36.47 -20.42 -23.79
CA ALA A 320 -35.23 -20.50 -24.56
C ALA A 320 -33.99 -20.54 -23.66
N VAL A 321 -33.06 -21.45 -23.92
CA VAL A 321 -31.80 -21.53 -23.16
C VAL A 321 -30.72 -20.77 -23.90
N VAL A 322 -30.04 -19.85 -23.19
CA VAL A 322 -28.86 -19.19 -23.74
C VAL A 322 -27.73 -20.20 -23.88
N GLY A 323 -27.39 -20.56 -25.12
CA GLY A 323 -26.26 -21.44 -25.43
C GLY A 323 -24.92 -20.80 -25.05
N THR A 324 -23.90 -21.63 -24.79
CA THR A 324 -22.59 -21.16 -24.32
C THR A 324 -21.90 -20.20 -25.28
N ASP A 325 -22.10 -20.38 -26.59
CA ASP A 325 -21.49 -19.56 -27.63
C ASP A 325 -22.33 -18.33 -28.02
N PHE A 326 -23.45 -18.09 -27.33
CA PHE A 326 -24.31 -16.95 -27.64
C PHE A 326 -23.61 -15.62 -27.34
N ILE A 327 -23.52 -14.78 -28.37
CA ILE A 327 -23.01 -13.41 -28.34
C ILE A 327 -24.16 -12.50 -28.72
N VAL A 328 -24.36 -11.41 -27.96
CA VAL A 328 -25.37 -10.41 -28.29
C VAL A 328 -25.04 -9.79 -29.66
N PRO A 329 -25.97 -9.79 -30.63
CA PRO A 329 -25.70 -9.25 -31.96
C PRO A 329 -25.27 -7.77 -31.93
N GLU A 330 -24.23 -7.41 -32.71
CA GLU A 330 -23.69 -6.04 -32.73
C GLU A 330 -24.54 -5.05 -33.55
N GLY A 331 -25.22 -5.54 -34.59
CA GLY A 331 -26.01 -4.69 -35.50
C GLY A 331 -27.50 -4.63 -35.20
N ASP A 332 -28.00 -5.37 -34.21
CA ASP A 332 -29.43 -5.50 -33.94
C ASP A 332 -29.93 -4.42 -32.97
N LEU A 333 -30.85 -3.60 -33.44
CA LEU A 333 -31.42 -2.46 -32.70
C LEU A 333 -32.34 -2.90 -31.54
N ASN A 334 -32.82 -4.14 -31.56
CA ASN A 334 -33.61 -4.68 -30.44
C ASN A 334 -32.78 -4.83 -29.16
N TRP A 335 -31.45 -4.87 -29.30
CA TRP A 335 -30.53 -4.99 -28.17
C TRP A 335 -30.06 -3.61 -27.71
N PRO A 336 -30.10 -3.33 -26.39
CA PRO A 336 -29.53 -2.12 -25.84
C PRO A 336 -28.05 -2.00 -26.21
N GLU A 337 -27.60 -0.81 -26.58
CA GLU A 337 -26.23 -0.58 -27.09
C GLU A 337 -25.14 -1.10 -26.16
N GLN A 338 -25.37 -1.03 -24.85
CA GLN A 338 -24.42 -1.46 -23.83
C GLN A 338 -24.26 -2.98 -23.77
N THR A 339 -25.19 -3.74 -24.36
CA THR A 339 -25.20 -5.20 -24.35
C THR A 339 -24.58 -5.82 -25.61
N ARG A 340 -24.49 -5.05 -26.70
CA ARG A 340 -24.04 -5.50 -28.02
C ARG A 340 -22.59 -6.04 -27.98
N GLY A 341 -22.36 -7.18 -28.63
CA GLY A 341 -21.06 -7.87 -28.64
C GLY A 341 -20.72 -8.62 -27.34
N PHE A 342 -21.57 -8.55 -26.30
CA PHE A 342 -21.31 -9.25 -25.05
C PHE A 342 -21.51 -10.77 -25.21
N ARG A 343 -20.51 -11.55 -24.79
CA ARG A 343 -20.55 -13.03 -24.77
C ARG A 343 -21.41 -13.54 -23.60
N LEU A 344 -22.71 -13.32 -23.69
CA LEU A 344 -23.68 -13.63 -22.63
C LEU A 344 -23.65 -15.12 -22.26
N GLY A 345 -23.60 -16.03 -23.25
CA GLY A 345 -23.53 -17.48 -23.01
C GLY A 345 -22.31 -17.93 -22.20
N LEU A 346 -21.14 -17.37 -22.52
CA LEU A 346 -19.90 -17.67 -21.82
C LEU A 346 -19.92 -17.13 -20.39
N TRP A 347 -20.47 -15.94 -20.19
CA TRP A 347 -20.62 -15.35 -18.87
C TRP A 347 -21.53 -16.21 -17.98
N ILE A 348 -22.70 -16.62 -18.49
CA ILE A 348 -23.64 -17.53 -17.81
C ILE A 348 -22.91 -18.81 -17.42
N THR A 349 -22.17 -19.42 -18.35
CA THR A 349 -21.41 -20.66 -18.09
C THR A 349 -20.41 -20.50 -16.94
N ARG A 350 -19.70 -19.36 -16.88
CA ARG A 350 -18.74 -19.05 -15.81
C ARG A 350 -19.40 -18.81 -14.44
N VAL A 351 -20.60 -18.22 -14.42
CA VAL A 351 -21.41 -18.11 -13.20
C VAL A 351 -21.83 -19.50 -12.73
N ARG A 352 -22.35 -20.34 -13.64
CA ARG A 352 -22.78 -21.71 -13.32
C ARG A 352 -21.64 -22.58 -12.80
N SER A 353 -20.45 -22.41 -13.37
CA SER A 353 -19.22 -23.11 -12.96
C SER A 353 -18.56 -22.52 -11.71
N GLN A 354 -19.23 -21.60 -11.00
CA GLN A 354 -18.73 -20.91 -9.80
C GLN A 354 -17.41 -20.14 -9.97
N LYS A 355 -17.00 -19.87 -11.22
CA LYS A 355 -15.82 -19.03 -11.52
C LYS A 355 -16.11 -17.56 -11.24
N ILE A 356 -17.38 -17.16 -11.29
CA ILE A 356 -17.87 -15.85 -10.90
C ILE A 356 -18.76 -16.03 -9.67
N LYS A 357 -18.36 -15.45 -8.54
CA LYS A 357 -19.15 -15.47 -7.30
C LYS A 357 -20.14 -14.30 -7.29
N LEU A 358 -21.42 -14.60 -7.12
CA LEU A 358 -22.50 -13.61 -7.03
C LEU A 358 -22.94 -13.43 -5.58
N THR A 359 -23.34 -12.21 -5.24
CA THR A 359 -23.98 -11.92 -3.95
C THR A 359 -25.42 -12.44 -3.94
N PRO A 360 -26.01 -12.70 -2.77
CA PRO A 360 -27.42 -13.11 -2.66
C PRO A 360 -28.39 -12.10 -3.28
N THR A 361 -28.07 -10.81 -3.23
CA THR A 361 -28.88 -9.74 -3.83
C THR A 361 -28.89 -9.82 -5.35
N LEU A 362 -27.72 -9.93 -5.99
CA LEU A 362 -27.62 -10.08 -7.44
C LEU A 362 -28.25 -11.39 -7.94
N ARG A 363 -28.18 -12.44 -7.13
CA ARG A 363 -28.87 -13.70 -7.40
C ARG A 363 -30.38 -13.50 -7.49
N LYS A 364 -30.99 -12.84 -6.50
CA LYS A 364 -32.42 -12.50 -6.52
C LYS A 364 -32.83 -11.61 -7.70
N GLU A 365 -31.95 -10.74 -8.16
CA GLU A 365 -32.22 -9.91 -9.35
C GLU A 365 -32.21 -10.71 -10.64
N LEU A 366 -31.24 -11.63 -10.77
CA LEU A 366 -31.18 -12.57 -11.88
C LEU A 366 -32.36 -13.55 -11.87
N ASP A 367 -32.84 -13.96 -10.70
CA ASP A 367 -34.09 -14.75 -10.56
C ASP A 367 -35.30 -14.04 -11.16
N LYS A 368 -35.44 -12.73 -10.90
CA LYS A 368 -36.56 -11.92 -11.43
C LYS A 368 -36.60 -11.84 -12.95
N VAL A 369 -35.46 -11.94 -13.62
CA VAL A 369 -35.37 -11.96 -15.10
C VAL A 369 -35.32 -13.38 -15.68
N GLY A 370 -35.61 -14.39 -14.86
CA GLY A 370 -35.69 -15.78 -15.30
C GLY A 370 -34.33 -16.40 -15.62
N PHE A 371 -33.28 -16.01 -14.88
CA PHE A 371 -31.97 -16.63 -15.00
C PHE A 371 -32.00 -18.09 -14.55
N VAL A 372 -31.67 -18.99 -15.48
CA VAL A 372 -31.62 -20.43 -15.17
C VAL A 372 -30.27 -20.76 -14.54
N TRP A 373 -30.26 -21.02 -13.23
CA TRP A 373 -29.02 -21.25 -12.46
C TRP A 373 -28.32 -22.54 -12.84
N ARG A 374 -29.07 -23.59 -13.16
CA ARG A 374 -28.55 -24.83 -13.74
C ARG A 374 -29.62 -25.43 -14.65
N SER A 375 -29.20 -26.07 -15.74
CA SER A 375 -30.04 -26.72 -16.76
C SER A 375 -31.12 -27.67 -16.19
N ASN A 376 -30.95 -28.08 -14.94
CA ASN A 376 -31.77 -29.05 -14.23
C ASN A 376 -33.03 -28.47 -13.55
N ASP A 377 -33.21 -27.14 -13.48
CA ASP A 377 -34.39 -26.53 -12.82
C ASP A 377 -35.69 -26.78 -13.61
N GLN A 378 -35.63 -26.86 -14.94
CA GLN A 378 -36.79 -27.22 -15.76
C GLN A 378 -37.19 -28.69 -15.54
N ARG A 379 -36.21 -29.61 -15.59
CA ARG A 379 -36.42 -31.02 -15.26
C ARG A 379 -36.90 -31.21 -13.82
N TRP A 380 -36.47 -30.37 -12.91
CA TRP A 380 -36.94 -30.36 -11.53
C TRP A 380 -38.44 -30.02 -11.45
N ASN A 381 -38.86 -28.91 -12.07
CA ASN A 381 -40.24 -28.44 -12.00
C ASN A 381 -41.23 -29.30 -12.83
N ASP A 382 -40.84 -29.75 -14.01
CA ASP A 382 -41.75 -30.41 -14.94
C ASP A 382 -41.81 -31.93 -14.75
N ILE A 383 -40.72 -32.52 -14.26
CA ILE A 383 -40.55 -33.98 -14.23
C ILE A 383 -40.39 -34.47 -12.79
N LEU A 384 -39.36 -34.03 -12.07
CA LEU A 384 -39.01 -34.64 -10.78
C LEU A 384 -39.99 -34.28 -9.67
N LEU A 385 -40.28 -32.99 -9.45
CA LEU A 385 -41.14 -32.55 -8.35
C LEU A 385 -42.57 -33.09 -8.47
N PRO A 386 -43.26 -32.98 -9.63
CA PRO A 386 -44.60 -33.54 -9.77
C PRO A 386 -44.60 -35.06 -9.65
N SER A 387 -43.54 -35.75 -10.09
CA SER A 387 -43.43 -37.20 -9.95
C SER A 387 -43.20 -37.63 -8.50
N PHE A 388 -42.42 -36.88 -7.71
CA PHE A 388 -42.29 -37.13 -6.27
C PHE A 388 -43.60 -36.86 -5.52
N GLN A 389 -44.34 -35.83 -5.91
CA GLN A 389 -45.66 -35.55 -5.33
C GLN A 389 -46.69 -36.64 -5.68
N ALA A 390 -46.72 -37.09 -6.94
CA ALA A 390 -47.56 -38.18 -7.40
C ALA A 390 -47.23 -39.50 -6.68
N TYR A 391 -45.94 -39.81 -6.53
CA TYR A 391 -45.52 -40.99 -5.76
C TYR A 391 -45.92 -40.87 -4.28
N ALA A 392 -45.63 -39.74 -3.63
CA ALA A 392 -46.00 -39.53 -2.23
C ALA A 392 -47.51 -39.66 -2.02
N ALA A 393 -48.33 -39.13 -2.93
CA ALA A 393 -49.79 -39.27 -2.87
C ALA A 393 -50.26 -40.74 -2.94
N LEU A 394 -49.54 -41.60 -3.67
CA LEU A 394 -49.84 -43.04 -3.79
C LEU A 394 -49.23 -43.88 -2.65
N HIS A 395 -48.26 -43.34 -1.91
CA HIS A 395 -47.47 -44.06 -0.91
C HIS A 395 -47.44 -43.31 0.43
N ASP A 396 -48.61 -43.23 1.10
CA ASP A 396 -48.78 -42.73 2.46
C ASP A 396 -48.22 -41.31 2.72
N GLY A 397 -48.20 -40.47 1.69
CA GLY A 397 -47.71 -39.10 1.77
C GLY A 397 -46.18 -38.96 1.79
N THR A 398 -45.41 -40.02 1.51
CA THR A 398 -43.95 -39.99 1.62
C THR A 398 -43.21 -40.75 0.51
N CYS A 399 -42.03 -40.26 0.15
CA CYS A 399 -41.06 -40.91 -0.74
C CYS A 399 -39.94 -41.63 0.05
N ALA A 400 -40.04 -41.73 1.38
CA ALA A 400 -38.97 -42.26 2.23
C ALA A 400 -38.58 -43.69 1.86
N SER A 401 -39.56 -44.54 1.56
CA SER A 401 -39.42 -45.96 1.20
C SER A 401 -39.22 -46.23 -0.29
N MET A 402 -39.08 -45.19 -1.13
CA MET A 402 -38.95 -45.35 -2.58
C MET A 402 -37.69 -46.15 -2.96
N ASN A 403 -37.90 -47.19 -3.77
CA ASN A 403 -36.81 -48.01 -4.30
C ASN A 403 -35.94 -47.22 -5.29
N THR A 404 -34.62 -47.37 -5.22
CA THR A 404 -33.66 -46.69 -6.11
C THR A 404 -33.75 -47.11 -7.59
N ARG A 405 -34.49 -48.17 -7.90
CA ARG A 405 -34.78 -48.62 -9.27
C ARG A 405 -36.19 -48.29 -9.73
N PHE A 406 -36.95 -47.50 -8.98
CA PHE A 406 -38.31 -47.14 -9.34
C PHE A 406 -38.35 -46.32 -10.65
N ILE A 407 -39.07 -46.85 -11.63
CA ILE A 407 -39.31 -46.21 -12.92
C ILE A 407 -40.77 -45.74 -12.93
N VAL A 408 -40.99 -44.50 -13.33
CA VAL A 408 -42.33 -43.90 -13.38
C VAL A 408 -43.20 -44.63 -14.41
N PRO A 409 -44.35 -45.18 -14.01
CA PRO A 409 -45.26 -45.87 -14.92
C PRO A 409 -45.95 -44.88 -15.87
N PRO A 410 -46.31 -45.31 -17.09
CA PRO A 410 -46.96 -44.44 -18.08
C PRO A 410 -48.46 -44.25 -17.83
N GLU A 411 -48.83 -43.89 -16.60
CA GLU A 411 -50.23 -43.76 -16.19
C GLU A 411 -50.42 -42.58 -15.20
N PRO A 412 -51.64 -42.01 -15.14
CA PRO A 412 -51.99 -41.02 -14.12
C PRO A 412 -51.82 -41.61 -12.70
N PRO A 413 -51.39 -40.82 -11.69
CA PRO A 413 -51.29 -39.36 -11.66
C PRO A 413 -49.93 -38.77 -12.09
N TYR A 414 -49.01 -39.58 -12.63
CA TYR A 414 -47.70 -39.09 -13.06
C TYR A 414 -47.79 -38.25 -14.34
N PRO A 415 -47.01 -37.15 -14.46
CA PRO A 415 -47.02 -36.33 -15.67
C PRO A 415 -46.46 -37.13 -16.85
N GLN A 416 -47.04 -36.94 -18.04
CA GLN A 416 -46.62 -37.64 -19.25
C GLN A 416 -45.12 -37.48 -19.57
N ALA A 417 -44.56 -36.31 -19.25
CA ALA A 417 -43.13 -36.03 -19.42
C ALA A 417 -42.22 -36.85 -18.49
N ALA A 418 -42.75 -37.49 -17.45
CA ALA A 418 -41.99 -38.31 -16.52
C ALA A 418 -42.08 -39.82 -16.79
N TRP A 419 -42.94 -40.27 -17.69
CA TRP A 419 -43.11 -41.69 -17.98
C TRP A 419 -41.79 -42.33 -18.44
N GLY A 420 -41.42 -43.46 -17.81
CA GLY A 420 -40.16 -44.16 -18.08
C GLY A 420 -38.92 -43.53 -17.41
N VAL A 421 -39.05 -42.41 -16.68
CA VAL A 421 -37.94 -41.82 -15.93
C VAL A 421 -37.63 -42.65 -14.69
N ASN A 422 -36.34 -42.95 -14.47
CA ASN A 422 -35.86 -43.58 -13.24
C ASN A 422 -35.87 -42.57 -12.06
N LEU A 423 -37.03 -42.41 -11.44
CA LEU A 423 -37.24 -41.50 -10.31
C LEU A 423 -36.53 -41.99 -9.04
N GLY A 424 -36.43 -43.31 -8.85
CA GLY A 424 -35.68 -43.91 -7.76
C GLY A 424 -34.18 -43.58 -7.80
N GLY A 425 -33.60 -43.58 -9.00
CA GLY A 425 -32.20 -43.20 -9.22
C GLY A 425 -31.99 -41.71 -8.91
N ALA A 426 -32.91 -40.85 -9.35
CA ALA A 426 -32.88 -39.43 -9.01
C ALA A 426 -32.96 -39.19 -7.50
N LEU A 427 -33.82 -39.93 -6.79
CA LEU A 427 -33.91 -39.90 -5.33
C LEU A 427 -32.60 -40.30 -4.64
N TRP A 428 -31.95 -41.36 -5.12
CA TRP A 428 -30.65 -41.79 -4.59
C TRP A 428 -29.59 -40.71 -4.75
N HIS A 429 -29.52 -40.08 -5.93
CA HIS A 429 -28.59 -38.98 -6.17
C HIS A 429 -28.88 -37.79 -5.25
N ILE A 430 -30.15 -37.39 -5.11
CA ILE A 430 -30.59 -36.29 -4.21
C ILE A 430 -30.16 -36.55 -2.76
N ARG A 431 -30.30 -37.79 -2.27
CA ARG A 431 -29.87 -38.18 -0.91
C ARG A 431 -28.36 -38.14 -0.70
N ASN A 432 -27.58 -38.38 -1.77
CA ASN A 432 -26.12 -38.41 -1.73
C ASN A 432 -25.45 -37.10 -2.18
N GLY A 433 -26.19 -35.99 -2.13
CA GLY A 433 -25.63 -34.65 -2.35
C GLY A 433 -25.70 -34.14 -3.80
N ASP A 434 -26.62 -34.65 -4.61
CA ASP A 434 -26.86 -34.14 -5.96
C ASP A 434 -27.42 -32.71 -6.00
N SER A 435 -27.11 -32.06 -7.11
CA SER A 435 -27.29 -30.67 -7.48
C SER A 435 -28.74 -30.14 -7.56
N TYR A 436 -29.76 -30.97 -7.34
CA TYR A 436 -31.18 -30.55 -7.35
C TYR A 436 -31.59 -29.79 -6.08
N VAL A 437 -30.93 -30.04 -4.94
CA VAL A 437 -31.21 -29.42 -3.63
C VAL A 437 -30.37 -28.16 -3.47
N ASN A 438 -30.72 -27.11 -4.22
CA ASN A 438 -29.87 -25.92 -4.39
C ASN A 438 -30.38 -24.65 -3.69
N CYS A 439 -31.58 -24.69 -3.09
CA CYS A 439 -32.14 -23.64 -2.26
C CYS A 439 -32.92 -24.25 -1.08
N GLN A 440 -33.10 -23.45 -0.02
CA GLN A 440 -33.80 -23.90 1.20
C GLN A 440 -35.24 -24.32 0.93
N GLU A 441 -35.94 -23.68 -0.02
CA GLU A 441 -37.32 -24.02 -0.39
C GLU A 441 -37.42 -25.45 -0.96
N LYS A 442 -36.57 -25.81 -1.92
CA LYS A 442 -36.53 -27.18 -2.47
C LYS A 442 -36.11 -28.20 -1.42
N ALA A 443 -35.16 -27.85 -0.56
CA ALA A 443 -34.76 -28.71 0.55
C ALA A 443 -35.92 -28.96 1.52
N GLN A 444 -36.73 -27.94 1.79
CA GLN A 444 -37.91 -28.04 2.65
C GLN A 444 -39.00 -28.91 1.99
N ILE A 445 -39.28 -28.71 0.71
CA ILE A 445 -40.23 -29.55 -0.06
C ILE A 445 -39.78 -31.02 -0.05
N LEU A 446 -38.48 -31.29 -0.27
CA LEU A 446 -37.94 -32.65 -0.26
C LEU A 446 -37.95 -33.29 1.13
N ARG A 447 -37.78 -32.51 2.20
CA ARG A 447 -37.95 -33.00 3.58
C ARG A 447 -39.42 -33.32 3.88
N GLN A 448 -40.36 -32.48 3.42
CA GLN A 448 -41.80 -32.72 3.54
C GLN A 448 -42.21 -34.01 2.82
N LEU A 449 -41.65 -34.25 1.62
CA LEU A 449 -41.90 -35.48 0.86
C LEU A 449 -41.08 -36.69 1.36
N GLY A 450 -40.32 -36.59 2.45
CA GLY A 450 -39.52 -37.70 3.00
C GLY A 450 -38.34 -38.15 2.13
N VAL A 451 -37.93 -37.34 1.15
CA VAL A 451 -36.78 -37.62 0.27
C VAL A 451 -35.46 -37.33 1.00
N LEU A 452 -35.40 -36.26 1.79
CA LEU A 452 -34.25 -35.87 2.62
C LEU A 452 -34.55 -36.10 4.11
N SER A 453 -33.54 -36.48 4.90
CA SER A 453 -33.68 -36.61 6.36
C SER A 453 -33.73 -35.24 7.05
N ASN A 454 -34.42 -35.16 8.19
CA ASN A 454 -34.56 -33.95 9.00
C ASN A 454 -33.31 -33.63 9.88
N SER A 455 -32.21 -34.36 9.71
CA SER A 455 -31.01 -34.19 10.52
C SER A 455 -30.07 -33.11 9.96
N THR A 456 -30.10 -31.93 10.57
CA THR A 456 -28.87 -31.18 10.88
C THR A 456 -28.01 -32.06 11.79
N GLU A 457 -27.11 -32.85 11.19
CA GLU A 457 -25.89 -33.38 11.80
C GLU A 457 -25.22 -34.31 10.79
N ARG A 458 -24.26 -33.78 10.06
CA ARG A 458 -23.04 -34.52 9.73
C ARG A 458 -21.87 -33.67 10.19
N SER A 459 -21.32 -34.13 11.30
CA SER A 459 -20.03 -33.83 11.87
C SER A 459 -18.89 -33.99 10.86
N GLU A 460 -17.94 -33.05 10.98
CA GLU A 460 -16.52 -33.05 10.58
C GLU A 460 -16.12 -33.21 9.11
#